data_AF-A0A318JKE9-F1
#
_entry.id   AF-A0A318JKE9-F1
#
_cell.length_a   1.000
_cell.length_b   1.000
_cell.length_c   1.000
_cell.angle_alpha   90.00
_cell.angle_beta   90.00
_cell.angle_gamma   90.00
#
_symmetry.space_group_name_H-M   'P 1'
#
loop_
_entity.id
_entity.type
_entity.pdbx_description
1 polymer ?
#
loop_
_entity_poly.entity_id
_entity_poly.type
_entity_poly.pdbx_seq_one_letter_code
_entity_poly.pdbx_strand_id
1 'polypeptide(L)'
;MPIRPENRGRYPADWAEISRAIRFERAGGRCECAGECGRPVFPIFHLGEDGRCRNRHGGRAIGTGSQVVLTTAHLNHIPEDCRPENLKAMCQGCHLFYDAAHHAQTRAATRQTELAALMDPLFDIKEVAAWIAE
;
A
#
# COMPACT_ATOMS: atom_id res chain seq x y z
N MET A 1 -4.39 2.67 -4.14
CA MET A 1 -5.30 1.92 -3.27
C MET A 1 -6.34 2.87 -2.71
N PRO A 2 -7.63 2.49 -2.62
CA PRO A 2 -8.61 3.30 -1.92
C PRO A 2 -8.26 3.34 -0.42
N ILE A 3 -8.33 4.53 0.18
CA ILE A 3 -8.15 4.69 1.63
C ILE A 3 -9.37 4.10 2.33
N ARG A 4 -9.14 3.19 3.28
CA ARG A 4 -10.23 2.60 4.06
C ARG A 4 -10.92 3.68 4.89
N PRO A 5 -12.26 3.64 5.05
CA PRO A 5 -13.01 4.67 5.79
C PRO A 5 -12.42 5.01 7.17
N GLU A 6 -12.01 4.01 7.93
CA GLU A 6 -11.41 4.12 9.26
C GLU A 6 -10.07 4.88 9.28
N ASN A 7 -9.35 4.90 8.16
CA ASN A 7 -8.05 5.55 8.03
C ASN A 7 -8.14 6.97 7.47
N ARG A 8 -9.32 7.47 7.09
CA ARG A 8 -9.45 8.80 6.47
C ARG A 8 -8.94 9.92 7.35
N GLY A 9 -9.11 9.82 8.67
CA GLY A 9 -8.63 10.82 9.64
C GLY A 9 -7.11 10.88 9.78
N ARG A 10 -6.36 9.92 9.22
CA ARG A 10 -4.88 9.94 9.19
C ARG A 10 -4.32 10.88 8.12
N TYR A 11 -5.17 11.35 7.23
CA TYR A 11 -4.83 12.22 6.12
C TYR A 11 -5.34 13.63 6.40
N PRO A 12 -4.68 14.67 5.85
CA PRO A 12 -5.17 16.03 5.98
C PRO A 12 -6.49 16.22 5.19
N ALA A 13 -7.27 17.22 5.57
CA ALA A 13 -8.59 17.47 4.99
C ALA A 13 -8.56 17.75 3.48
N ASP A 14 -7.46 18.33 2.99
CA ASP A 14 -7.17 18.65 1.60
C ASP A 14 -6.52 17.48 0.81
N TRP A 15 -6.49 16.27 1.38
CA TRP A 15 -5.87 15.10 0.73
C TRP A 15 -6.35 14.86 -0.70
N ALA A 16 -7.64 15.10 -0.99
CA ALA A 16 -8.18 14.93 -2.33
C ALA A 16 -7.49 15.85 -3.35
N GLU A 17 -7.16 17.07 -2.94
CA GLU A 17 -6.45 18.05 -3.74
C GLU A 17 -4.98 17.67 -3.90
N ILE A 18 -4.29 17.33 -2.81
CA ILE A 18 -2.90 16.84 -2.83
C ILE A 18 -2.78 15.63 -3.78
N SER A 19 -3.66 14.65 -3.62
CA SER A 19 -3.67 13.45 -4.46
C SER A 19 -3.90 13.77 -5.94
N ARG A 20 -4.77 14.74 -6.24
CA ARG A 20 -5.06 15.19 -7.62
C ARG A 20 -3.85 15.90 -8.21
N ALA A 21 -3.21 16.79 -7.46
CA ALA A 21 -2.01 17.52 -7.87
C ALA A 21 -0.87 16.55 -8.20
N ILE A 22 -0.60 15.57 -7.34
CA ILE A 22 0.44 14.56 -7.61
C ILE A 22 0.10 13.73 -8.87
N ARG A 23 -1.14 13.23 -9.00
CA ARG A 23 -1.49 12.29 -10.08
C ARG A 23 -1.67 12.92 -11.45
N PHE A 24 -2.20 14.13 -11.51
CA PHE A 24 -2.67 14.70 -12.77
C PHE A 24 -1.96 15.99 -13.15
N GLU A 25 -1.51 16.79 -12.19
CA GLU A 25 -0.75 18.01 -12.48
C GLU A 25 0.74 17.70 -12.62
N ARG A 26 1.38 17.23 -11.53
CA ARG A 26 2.80 16.86 -11.52
C ARG A 26 3.09 15.70 -12.47
N ALA A 27 2.35 14.61 -12.32
CA ALA A 27 2.63 13.40 -13.07
C ALA A 27 2.04 13.39 -14.48
N GLY A 28 1.18 14.36 -14.84
CA GLY A 28 0.52 14.44 -16.14
C GLY A 28 -0.33 13.21 -16.48
N GLY A 29 -0.92 12.57 -15.46
CA GLY A 29 -1.71 11.34 -15.63
C GLY A 29 -0.89 10.11 -16.02
N ARG A 30 0.44 10.14 -15.87
CA ARG A 30 1.33 9.00 -16.12
C ARG A 30 1.96 8.48 -14.83
N CYS A 31 2.17 7.17 -14.72
CA CYS A 31 2.88 6.58 -13.59
C CYS A 31 4.31 7.13 -13.48
N GLU A 32 4.72 7.68 -12.34
CA GLU A 32 6.07 8.21 -12.04
C GLU A 32 7.10 7.14 -11.68
N CYS A 33 6.69 5.88 -11.52
CA CYS A 33 7.62 4.79 -11.22
C CYS A 33 8.72 4.69 -12.28
N ALA A 34 9.97 4.63 -11.83
CA ALA A 34 11.18 4.52 -12.64
C ALA A 34 11.90 3.16 -12.44
N GLY A 35 11.21 2.18 -11.87
CA GLY A 35 11.72 0.83 -11.62
C GLY A 35 11.86 0.48 -10.14
N GLU A 36 11.78 1.46 -9.25
CA GLU A 36 11.86 1.26 -7.79
C GLU A 36 10.73 0.39 -7.23
N CYS A 37 9.66 0.16 -8.00
CA CYS A 37 8.62 -0.80 -7.62
C CYS A 37 9.09 -2.26 -7.58
N GLY A 38 10.25 -2.60 -8.15
CA GLY A 38 10.75 -3.98 -8.19
C GLY A 38 9.93 -4.92 -9.10
N ARG A 39 8.96 -4.40 -9.85
CA ARG A 39 8.23 -5.18 -10.85
C ARG A 39 9.20 -5.61 -11.97
N PRO A 40 9.21 -6.90 -12.37
CA PRO A 40 10.11 -7.37 -13.40
C PRO A 40 9.96 -6.60 -14.72
N VAL A 41 11.09 -6.16 -15.26
CA VAL A 41 11.11 -5.49 -16.58
C VAL A 41 10.90 -6.51 -17.69
N PHE A 42 11.42 -7.73 -17.59
CA PHE A 42 11.11 -8.82 -18.52
C PHE A 42 10.18 -9.83 -17.83
N PRO A 43 9.13 -10.36 -18.49
CA PRO A 43 8.68 -10.12 -19.87
C PRO A 43 7.63 -9.00 -20.02
N ILE A 44 7.30 -8.28 -18.94
CA ILE A 44 6.18 -7.32 -18.93
C ILE A 44 6.53 -5.98 -19.60
N PHE A 45 7.81 -5.61 -19.61
CA PHE A 45 8.39 -4.38 -20.16
C PHE A 45 7.61 -3.12 -19.80
N HIS A 46 7.30 -2.89 -18.53
CA HIS A 46 6.43 -1.75 -18.18
C HIS A 46 7.13 -0.37 -18.23
N LEU A 47 8.46 -0.34 -18.19
CA LEU A 47 9.27 0.89 -18.29
C LEU A 47 9.42 1.30 -19.76
N GLY A 48 9.31 2.61 -20.04
CA GLY A 48 9.59 3.20 -21.34
C GLY A 48 11.08 3.44 -21.55
N GLU A 49 11.42 3.96 -22.73
CA GLU A 49 12.80 4.36 -23.08
C GLU A 49 13.34 5.45 -22.15
N ASP A 50 12.47 6.32 -21.64
CA ASP A 50 12.78 7.35 -20.65
C ASP A 50 12.95 6.81 -19.22
N GLY A 51 12.96 5.48 -19.05
CA GLY A 51 13.10 4.83 -17.76
C GLY A 51 11.85 4.90 -16.87
N ARG A 52 10.74 5.49 -17.33
CA ARG A 52 9.51 5.67 -16.53
C ARG A 52 8.40 4.73 -17.00
N CYS A 53 7.56 4.27 -16.08
CA CYS A 53 6.44 3.39 -16.40
C CYS A 53 5.50 4.01 -17.44
N ARG A 54 5.17 3.26 -18.49
CA ARG A 54 4.36 3.76 -19.61
C ARG A 54 2.87 3.87 -19.31
N ASN A 55 2.40 3.24 -18.21
CA ASN A 55 0.98 3.24 -17.85
C ASN A 55 0.47 4.68 -17.59
N ARG A 56 -0.60 5.06 -18.29
CA ARG A 56 -1.33 6.32 -18.12
C ARG A 56 -2.74 6.04 -17.60
N HIS A 57 -3.25 6.91 -16.74
CA HIS A 57 -4.59 6.78 -16.16
C HIS A 57 -5.67 6.63 -17.26
N GLY A 58 -6.63 5.74 -17.03
CA GLY A 58 -7.71 5.43 -17.99
C GLY A 58 -7.28 4.58 -19.19
N GLY A 59 -5.97 4.50 -19.47
CA GLY A 59 -5.42 3.65 -20.53
C GLY A 59 -5.40 2.17 -20.17
N ARG A 60 -4.83 1.36 -21.07
CA ARG A 60 -4.69 -0.09 -20.90
C ARG A 60 -3.38 -0.44 -20.19
N ALA A 61 -3.46 -1.20 -19.11
CA ALA A 61 -2.31 -1.55 -18.28
C ALA A 61 -1.41 -2.57 -18.96
N ILE A 62 -0.11 -2.32 -18.93
CA ILE A 62 0.89 -3.24 -19.46
C ILE A 62 1.02 -4.49 -18.59
N GLY A 63 0.89 -5.66 -19.23
CA GLY A 63 0.94 -6.98 -18.61
C GLY A 63 -0.45 -7.56 -18.32
N THR A 64 -1.34 -6.81 -17.66
CA THR A 64 -2.68 -7.31 -17.27
C THR A 64 -3.78 -6.95 -18.28
N GLY A 65 -3.59 -5.90 -19.07
CA GLY A 65 -4.60 -5.42 -20.01
C GLY A 65 -5.82 -4.73 -19.38
N SER A 66 -5.86 -4.59 -18.05
CA SER A 66 -6.93 -3.91 -17.31
C SER A 66 -6.84 -2.39 -17.41
N GLN A 67 -7.89 -1.66 -17.04
CA GLN A 67 -7.85 -0.19 -17.02
C GLN A 67 -6.86 0.32 -15.97
N VAL A 68 -6.00 1.27 -16.33
CA VAL A 68 -5.00 1.86 -15.42
C VAL A 68 -5.67 2.85 -14.47
N VAL A 69 -5.51 2.60 -13.18
CA VAL A 69 -5.88 3.53 -12.11
C VAL A 69 -4.61 4.08 -11.48
N LEU A 70 -4.43 5.40 -11.55
CA LEU A 70 -3.35 6.06 -10.84
C LEU A 70 -3.77 6.37 -9.41
N THR A 71 -2.83 6.15 -8.50
CA THR A 71 -2.97 6.30 -7.07
C THR A 71 -1.74 7.02 -6.53
N THR A 72 -1.87 7.70 -5.40
CA THR A 72 -0.73 8.34 -4.72
C THR A 72 -0.13 7.33 -3.75
N ALA A 73 1.16 7.04 -3.89
CA ALA A 73 1.94 6.16 -3.02
C ALA A 73 2.79 7.00 -2.05
N HIS A 74 2.87 6.57 -0.80
CA HIS A 74 3.79 7.14 0.21
C HIS A 74 5.05 6.30 0.22
N LEU A 75 6.20 6.89 -0.13
CA LEU A 75 7.45 6.13 -0.30
C LEU A 75 7.97 5.56 1.03
N ASN A 76 7.64 6.19 2.15
CA ASN A 76 7.95 5.68 3.49
C ASN A 76 6.85 4.82 4.13
N HIS A 77 5.73 4.57 3.43
CA HIS A 77 4.54 3.89 3.97
C HIS A 77 3.92 4.55 5.23
N ILE A 78 4.14 5.85 5.44
CA ILE A 78 3.53 6.64 6.52
C ILE A 78 2.42 7.54 5.94
N PRO A 79 1.14 7.22 6.15
CA PRO A 79 -0.02 8.01 5.69
C PRO A 79 0.00 9.49 6.07
N GLU A 80 0.55 9.81 7.24
CA GLU A 80 0.60 11.17 7.78
C GLU A 80 1.63 12.05 7.03
N ASP A 81 2.64 11.45 6.39
CA ASP A 81 3.70 12.18 5.68
C ASP A 81 3.29 12.51 4.24
N CYS A 82 2.46 13.55 4.11
CA CYS A 82 1.94 14.02 2.83
C CYS A 82 2.86 15.02 2.10
N ARG A 83 4.15 15.11 2.47
CA ARG A 83 5.10 16.01 1.79
C ARG A 83 5.28 15.60 0.32
N PRO A 84 5.28 16.53 -0.65
CA PRO A 84 5.37 16.19 -2.07
C PRO A 84 6.55 15.29 -2.47
N GLU A 85 7.66 15.36 -1.73
CA GLU A 85 8.86 14.55 -1.96
C GLU A 85 8.65 13.08 -1.56
N ASN A 86 7.78 12.82 -0.58
CA ASN A 86 7.42 11.48 -0.14
C ASN A 86 6.26 10.87 -0.95
N LEU A 87 5.59 11.66 -1.79
CA LEU A 87 4.46 11.23 -2.58
C LEU A 87 4.85 10.96 -4.03
N LYS A 88 4.29 9.89 -4.59
CA LYS A 88 4.50 9.53 -5.99
C LYS A 88 3.23 9.04 -6.67
N ALA A 89 2.98 9.48 -7.90
CA ALA A 89 1.88 8.95 -8.69
C ALA A 89 2.24 7.56 -9.25
N MET A 90 1.58 6.51 -8.79
CA MET A 90 1.82 5.15 -9.25
C MET A 90 0.55 4.50 -9.82
N CYS A 91 0.70 3.76 -10.93
CA CYS A 91 -0.35 2.86 -11.40
C CYS A 91 -0.56 1.72 -10.41
N GLN A 92 -1.75 1.11 -10.43
CA GLN A 92 -2.09 0.05 -9.49
C GLN A 92 -1.08 -1.10 -9.50
N GLY A 93 -0.53 -1.47 -10.66
CA GLY A 93 0.48 -2.51 -10.76
C GLY A 93 1.80 -2.13 -10.06
N CYS A 94 2.34 -0.95 -10.36
CA CYS A 94 3.59 -0.50 -9.72
C CYS A 94 3.42 -0.28 -8.21
N HIS A 95 2.30 0.30 -7.78
CA HIS A 95 2.02 0.54 -6.37
C HIS A 95 1.94 -0.78 -5.59
N LEU A 96 1.20 -1.77 -6.10
CA LEU A 96 1.09 -3.09 -5.45
C LEU A 96 2.42 -3.82 -5.33
N PHE A 97 3.29 -3.69 -6.34
CA PHE A 97 4.63 -4.29 -6.30
C PHE A 97 5.53 -3.56 -5.29
N TYR A 98 5.46 -2.23 -5.24
CA TYR A 98 6.22 -1.42 -4.27
C TYR A 98 5.83 -1.78 -2.82
N ASP A 99 4.53 -1.88 -2.55
CA ASP A 99 4.01 -2.16 -1.21
C ASP A 99 4.08 -3.66 -0.82
N ALA A 100 4.54 -4.54 -1.71
CA ALA A 100 4.41 -5.99 -1.53
C ALA A 100 5.06 -6.49 -0.21
N ALA A 101 6.25 -5.99 0.10
CA ALA A 101 6.96 -6.33 1.33
C ALA A 101 6.26 -5.77 2.57
N HIS A 102 5.85 -4.50 2.54
CA HIS A 102 5.11 -3.86 3.62
C HIS A 102 3.79 -4.62 3.91
N HIS A 103 3.04 -4.96 2.87
CA HIS A 103 1.82 -5.75 3.00
C HIS A 103 2.08 -7.17 3.54
N ALA A 104 3.20 -7.81 3.18
CA ALA A 104 3.57 -9.11 3.75
C ALA A 104 3.82 -9.01 5.26
N GLN A 105 4.53 -7.97 5.70
CA GLN A 105 4.79 -7.69 7.12
C GLN A 105 3.48 -7.42 7.87
N THR A 106 2.61 -6.54 7.36
CA THR A 106 1.32 -6.25 7.99
C THR A 106 0.46 -7.50 8.11
N ARG A 107 0.37 -8.32 7.05
CA ARG A 107 -0.39 -9.59 7.10
C ARG A 107 0.17 -10.56 8.14
N ALA A 108 1.49 -10.65 8.26
CA ALA A 108 2.12 -11.52 9.25
C ALA A 108 1.81 -11.04 10.68
N ALA A 109 1.92 -9.73 10.94
CA ALA A 109 1.59 -9.14 12.24
C ALA A 109 0.12 -9.34 12.60
N THR A 110 -0.82 -9.09 11.67
CA THR A 110 -2.25 -9.33 11.90
C THR A 110 -2.53 -10.78 12.27
N ARG A 111 -1.95 -11.75 11.54
CA ARG A 111 -2.10 -13.19 11.85
C ARG A 111 -1.54 -13.55 13.23
N GLN A 112 -0.42 -12.95 13.63
CA GLN A 112 0.15 -13.17 14.96
C GLN A 112 -0.78 -12.63 16.06
N THR A 113 -1.34 -11.44 15.88
CA THR A 113 -2.32 -10.86 16.82
C THR A 113 -3.58 -11.70 16.91
N GLU A 114 -4.13 -12.15 15.77
CA GLU A 114 -5.31 -13.02 15.72
C GLU A 114 -5.04 -14.36 16.44
N LEU A 115 -3.89 -14.98 16.18
CA LEU A 115 -3.50 -16.23 16.85
C LEU A 115 -3.32 -16.03 18.35
N ALA A 116 -2.67 -14.94 18.77
CA ALA A 116 -2.51 -14.62 20.18
C ALA A 116 -3.85 -14.39 20.88
N ALA A 117 -4.82 -13.73 20.22
CA ALA A 117 -6.17 -13.55 20.75
C ALA A 117 -6.94 -14.87 20.88
N LEU A 118 -6.69 -15.85 19.99
CA LEU A 118 -7.22 -17.21 20.12
C LEU A 118 -6.53 -18.04 21.22
N MET A 119 -5.33 -17.62 21.64
CA MET A 119 -4.55 -18.24 22.72
C MET A 119 -4.77 -17.54 24.08
N ASP A 120 -5.66 -16.55 24.16
CA ASP A 120 -6.17 -16.01 25.42
C ASP A 120 -6.77 -17.17 26.23
N PRO A 121 -6.31 -17.42 27.46
CA PRO A 121 -6.09 -18.77 27.93
C PRO A 121 -7.41 -19.51 28.12
N LEU A 122 -7.49 -20.71 27.52
CA LEU A 122 -8.55 -21.69 27.75
C LEU A 122 -8.61 -22.19 29.22
N PHE A 123 -7.65 -21.78 30.06
CA PHE A 123 -7.59 -22.05 31.49
C PHE A 123 -7.11 -20.81 32.25
N ASP A 124 -7.98 -20.23 33.08
CA ASP A 124 -7.58 -19.23 34.06
C ASP A 124 -6.74 -19.94 35.15
N ILE A 125 -5.43 -19.64 35.21
CA ILE A 125 -4.51 -20.20 36.21
C ILE A 125 -4.96 -19.81 37.63
N LYS A 126 -5.81 -18.78 37.79
CA LYS A 126 -6.42 -18.43 39.08
C LYS A 126 -7.42 -19.48 39.59
N GLU A 127 -8.08 -20.24 38.71
CA GLU A 127 -9.00 -21.31 39.13
C GLU A 127 -8.24 -22.56 39.62
N VAL A 128 -7.13 -22.93 38.98
CA VAL A 128 -6.33 -24.11 39.38
C VAL A 128 -5.62 -23.88 40.72
N ALA A 129 -5.21 -22.64 41.01
CA ALA A 129 -4.59 -22.29 42.29
C ALA A 129 -5.54 -22.44 43.50
N ALA A 130 -6.85 -22.33 43.28
CA ALA A 130 -7.85 -22.50 44.34
C ALA A 130 -8.06 -23.98 44.73
N TRP A 131 -7.71 -24.95 43.87
CA TRP A 131 -7.92 -26.39 44.10
C TRP A 131 -6.74 -27.09 44.78
N ILE A 132 -5.57 -26.44 44.85
CA ILE A 132 -4.34 -27.01 45.43
C ILE A 132 -4.14 -26.53 46.89
N ALA A 133 -4.98 -25.62 47.37
CA ALA A 133 -4.88 -25.01 48.70
C ALA A 133 -5.76 -25.68 49.78
N GLU A 134 -6.42 -26.81 49.49
CA GLU A 134 -7.13 -27.68 50.45
C GLU A 134 -6.39 -29.02 50.65
#